data_AF-A0A8J3S8R3-F1
#
_entry.id   AF-A0A8J3S8R3-F1
#
_cell.length_a   1.000
_cell.length_b   1.000
_cell.length_c   1.000
_cell.angle_alpha   90.00
_cell.angle_beta   90.00
_cell.angle_gamma   90.00
#
_symmetry.space_group_name_H-M   'P 1'
#
loop_
_entity.id
_entity.type
_entity.pdbx_description
1 polymer ?
#
loop_
_entity_poly.entity_id
_entity_poly.type
_entity_poly.pdbx_seq_one_letter_code
_entity_poly.pdbx_strand_id
1 'polypeptide(L)'
;MRITRRAVAVFTALIAVVTGAAAVLISQSAGGAPPVPASCPQRWGGGDVGGWVPAAADIDGAGESLVPGSPVRAMICAYPGTNTHPGGERLAGSRILTGQARVMARDLAHLPVAAAPRVGGCTLMGGPMTNYLIRFAYPDGRALWVGSAEEVNSCVETTNGTSGSRSYIGPSITAAYRTGTWKPVHPDDPCQGRTLGRRGQDERMVPDGAVSVVVCGRAASHTAKPPRREYGEPTARDLAAMLNSADSRPSEHRCRGGGGGDDREFRLLFGYPTGPLADVRISVNCTPGVDNGLLQADLGDPVRDRVVRLAPPQNG
;
A
#
# COMPACT_ATOMS: atom_id res chain seq x y z
N MET A 1 -24.71 -96.43 -42.81
CA MET A 1 -25.21 -95.77 -41.59
C MET A 1 -25.87 -94.47 -42.02
N ARG A 2 -27.19 -94.45 -41.92
CA ARG A 2 -28.10 -93.36 -42.23
C ARG A 2 -28.48 -92.75 -40.87
N ILE A 3 -28.68 -91.43 -40.84
CA ILE A 3 -29.63 -90.74 -39.93
C ILE A 3 -29.12 -90.71 -38.46
N THR A 4 -29.16 -89.66 -37.63
CA THR A 4 -30.23 -88.68 -37.29
C THR A 4 -29.60 -87.70 -36.27
N ARG A 5 -29.77 -86.38 -36.42
CA ARG A 5 -30.68 -85.49 -35.65
C ARG A 5 -30.28 -85.10 -34.21
N ARG A 6 -30.35 -83.76 -34.01
CA ARG A 6 -30.95 -82.99 -32.88
C ARG A 6 -30.28 -83.13 -31.51
N ALA A 7 -30.39 -82.22 -30.54
CA ALA A 7 -30.64 -80.79 -30.38
C ALA A 7 -30.71 -80.57 -28.85
N VAL A 8 -30.51 -79.32 -28.36
CA VAL A 8 -30.94 -78.78 -27.04
C VAL A 8 -30.14 -79.24 -25.80
N ALA A 9 -29.89 -78.48 -24.73
CA ALA A 9 -29.63 -77.07 -24.41
C ALA A 9 -29.31 -77.06 -22.90
N VAL A 10 -28.36 -76.27 -22.39
CA VAL A 10 -28.35 -75.81 -20.98
C VAL A 10 -27.74 -74.40 -20.91
N PHE A 11 -28.44 -73.53 -20.19
CA PHE A 11 -28.18 -72.12 -19.91
C PHE A 11 -27.00 -71.90 -18.95
N THR A 12 -26.19 -70.87 -19.21
CA THR A 12 -25.50 -70.11 -18.15
C THR A 12 -25.38 -68.65 -18.57
N ALA A 13 -25.97 -67.77 -17.76
CA ALA A 13 -25.96 -66.33 -17.93
C ALA A 13 -24.61 -65.73 -17.49
N LEU A 14 -24.11 -64.74 -18.23
CA LEU A 14 -23.06 -63.84 -17.77
C LEU A 14 -23.34 -62.43 -18.28
N ILE A 15 -23.61 -61.54 -17.33
CA ILE A 15 -23.89 -60.12 -17.51
C ILE A 15 -22.54 -59.41 -17.65
N ALA A 16 -22.34 -58.68 -18.76
CA ALA A 16 -21.28 -57.69 -18.89
C ALA A 16 -21.91 -56.34 -19.26
N VAL A 17 -21.79 -55.39 -18.33
CA VAL A 17 -22.31 -54.03 -18.42
C VAL A 17 -21.49 -53.23 -19.43
N VAL A 18 -22.14 -52.72 -20.47
CA VAL A 18 -21.60 -51.71 -21.38
C VAL A 18 -22.14 -50.36 -20.93
N THR A 19 -21.32 -49.54 -20.29
CA THR A 19 -21.63 -48.12 -20.04
C THR A 19 -20.84 -47.27 -21.03
N GLY A 20 -21.55 -46.80 -22.06
CA GLY A 20 -21.05 -45.80 -22.99
C GLY A 20 -20.86 -44.45 -22.29
N ALA A 21 -19.65 -43.90 -22.37
CA ALA A 21 -19.36 -42.55 -21.91
C ALA A 21 -19.92 -41.55 -22.94
N ALA A 22 -21.03 -40.92 -22.61
CA ALA A 22 -21.45 -39.69 -23.27
C ALA A 22 -20.48 -38.57 -22.86
N ALA A 23 -19.67 -38.09 -23.79
CA ALA A 23 -18.85 -36.91 -23.60
C ALA A 23 -19.77 -35.67 -23.50
N VAL A 24 -20.06 -35.24 -22.28
CA VAL A 24 -20.66 -33.93 -22.03
C VAL A 24 -19.59 -32.89 -22.33
N LEU A 25 -19.73 -32.19 -23.45
CA LEU A 25 -18.97 -30.98 -23.74
C LEU A 25 -19.43 -29.89 -22.75
N ILE A 26 -18.78 -29.83 -21.59
CA ILE A 26 -18.90 -28.69 -20.69
C ILE A 26 -18.18 -27.54 -21.39
N SER A 27 -18.95 -26.66 -22.03
CA SER A 27 -18.47 -25.34 -22.41
C SER A 27 -18.01 -24.64 -21.14
N GLN A 28 -16.69 -24.61 -20.91
CA GLN A 28 -16.08 -23.73 -19.93
C GLN A 28 -16.24 -22.30 -20.45
N SER A 29 -17.36 -21.67 -20.12
CA SER A 29 -17.44 -20.21 -20.11
C SER A 29 -16.28 -19.71 -19.23
N ALA A 30 -15.41 -18.88 -19.80
CA ALA A 30 -14.29 -18.25 -19.12
C ALA A 30 -14.70 -17.83 -17.70
N GLY A 31 -14.07 -18.43 -16.70
CA GLY A 31 -14.40 -18.20 -15.29
C GLY A 31 -14.16 -16.75 -14.92
N GLY A 32 -15.23 -15.96 -14.83
CA GLY A 32 -15.18 -14.65 -14.20
C GLY A 32 -14.79 -14.79 -12.73
N ALA A 33 -13.95 -13.88 -12.24
CA ALA A 33 -13.61 -13.82 -10.83
C ALA A 33 -14.89 -13.76 -9.97
N PRO A 34 -14.92 -14.40 -8.78
CA PRO A 34 -16.09 -14.37 -7.92
C PRO A 34 -16.48 -12.91 -7.58
N PRO A 35 -17.79 -12.61 -7.53
CA PRO A 35 -18.26 -11.25 -7.29
C PRO A 35 -17.80 -10.75 -5.91
N VAL A 36 -17.29 -9.52 -5.87
CA VAL A 36 -16.80 -8.88 -4.65
C VAL A 36 -17.93 -8.73 -3.62
N PRO A 37 -17.83 -9.35 -2.42
CA PRO A 37 -18.90 -9.36 -1.43
C PRO A 37 -19.47 -7.97 -1.13
N ALA A 38 -20.79 -7.84 -1.08
CA ALA A 38 -21.47 -6.56 -0.86
C ALA A 38 -21.43 -6.08 0.60
N SER A 39 -21.26 -7.01 1.54
CA SER A 39 -21.23 -6.77 2.99
C SER A 39 -19.83 -6.99 3.56
N CYS A 40 -19.61 -6.47 4.76
CA CYS A 40 -18.41 -6.77 5.52
C CYS A 40 -18.34 -8.27 5.86
N PRO A 41 -17.22 -8.95 5.58
CA PRO A 41 -16.95 -10.28 6.13
C PRO A 41 -17.16 -10.29 7.66
N GLN A 42 -17.73 -11.35 8.21
CA GLN A 42 -17.97 -11.43 9.66
C GLN A 42 -16.68 -11.63 10.47
N ARG A 43 -15.62 -12.08 9.80
CA ARG A 43 -14.29 -12.26 10.38
C ARG A 43 -13.22 -11.75 9.41
N TRP A 44 -12.12 -11.28 9.98
CA TRP A 44 -10.89 -11.05 9.25
C TRP A 44 -10.31 -12.39 8.77
N GLY A 45 -10.00 -12.49 7.48
CA GLY A 45 -9.50 -13.72 6.87
C GLY A 45 -7.99 -13.75 6.66
N GLY A 46 -7.28 -12.64 6.90
CA GLY A 46 -5.83 -12.57 6.82
C GLY A 46 -5.17 -13.21 8.04
N GLY A 47 -3.94 -13.71 7.87
CA GLY A 47 -3.10 -14.20 8.97
C GLY A 47 -2.23 -13.14 9.61
N ASP A 48 -2.17 -11.94 9.03
CA ASP A 48 -1.31 -10.83 9.44
C ASP A 48 -2.15 -9.57 9.76
N VAL A 49 -1.48 -8.56 10.32
CA VAL A 49 -2.07 -7.23 10.54
C VAL A 49 -2.12 -6.47 9.21
N GLY A 50 -3.31 -6.07 8.78
CA GLY A 50 -3.55 -5.49 7.46
C GLY A 50 -3.15 -6.44 6.33
N GLY A 51 -2.89 -5.91 5.13
CA GLY A 51 -2.36 -6.72 4.02
C GLY A 51 -3.29 -7.81 3.46
N TRP A 52 -4.57 -7.88 3.87
CA TRP A 52 -5.53 -8.87 3.35
C TRP A 52 -6.79 -8.23 2.79
N VAL A 53 -7.29 -8.82 1.71
CA VAL A 53 -8.61 -8.56 1.13
C VAL A 53 -9.32 -9.89 0.79
N PRO A 54 -10.66 -9.93 0.78
CA PRO A 54 -11.41 -11.16 0.45
C PRO A 54 -11.19 -11.69 -0.96
N ALA A 55 -10.90 -10.79 -1.91
CA ALA A 55 -10.58 -11.11 -3.29
C ALA A 55 -9.70 -9.99 -3.85
N ALA A 56 -8.73 -10.36 -4.69
CA ALA A 56 -7.91 -9.40 -5.42
C ALA A 56 -8.77 -8.54 -6.35
N ALA A 57 -8.35 -7.30 -6.56
CA ALA A 57 -9.05 -6.36 -7.41
C ALA A 57 -8.94 -6.76 -8.89
N ASP A 58 -10.09 -6.97 -9.52
CA ASP A 58 -10.26 -7.22 -10.96
C ASP A 58 -10.92 -6.01 -11.64
N ILE A 59 -10.21 -4.88 -11.58
CA ILE A 59 -10.60 -3.61 -12.19
C ILE A 59 -9.36 -3.04 -12.90
N ASP A 60 -9.56 -2.49 -14.10
CA ASP A 60 -8.49 -1.87 -14.88
C ASP A 60 -7.73 -0.82 -14.04
N GLY A 61 -6.40 -0.89 -14.06
CA GLY A 61 -5.52 -0.03 -13.28
C GLY A 61 -5.34 -0.43 -11.82
N ALA A 62 -5.93 -1.54 -11.34
CA ALA A 62 -5.74 -2.02 -9.97
C ALA A 62 -4.30 -2.45 -9.63
N GLY A 63 -3.49 -2.77 -10.65
CA GLY A 63 -2.04 -2.99 -10.50
C GLY A 63 -1.22 -1.72 -10.26
N GLU A 64 -1.76 -0.56 -10.64
CA GLU A 64 -1.07 0.74 -10.61
C GLU A 64 -1.64 1.69 -9.56
N SER A 65 -2.79 1.34 -8.98
CA SER A 65 -3.53 2.15 -8.02
C SER A 65 -4.27 1.27 -7.03
N LEU A 66 -4.24 1.63 -5.76
CA LEU A 66 -5.05 0.95 -4.74
C LEU A 66 -6.55 1.05 -5.06
N VAL A 67 -6.99 2.20 -5.59
CA VAL A 67 -8.39 2.46 -5.96
C VAL A 67 -8.42 3.20 -7.31
N PRO A 68 -8.42 2.48 -8.45
CA PRO A 68 -8.54 3.09 -9.76
C PRO A 68 -9.94 3.69 -10.00
N GLY A 69 -10.05 4.64 -10.93
CA GLY A 69 -11.34 5.19 -11.38
C GLY A 69 -12.08 6.06 -10.36
N SER A 70 -13.41 6.09 -10.44
CA SER A 70 -14.27 6.99 -9.66
C SER A 70 -15.40 6.24 -8.95
N PRO A 71 -15.13 5.61 -7.79
CA PRO A 71 -16.15 4.93 -7.02
C PRO A 71 -17.20 5.90 -6.49
N VAL A 72 -18.43 5.42 -6.32
CA VAL A 72 -19.58 6.20 -5.85
C VAL A 72 -19.89 5.99 -4.38
N ARG A 73 -19.42 4.88 -3.79
CA ARG A 73 -19.65 4.55 -2.39
C ARG A 73 -18.44 3.86 -1.79
N ALA A 74 -18.09 4.21 -0.56
CA ALA A 74 -17.10 3.52 0.24
C ALA A 74 -17.75 2.97 1.53
N MET A 75 -17.38 1.76 1.93
CA MET A 75 -17.81 1.15 3.20
C MET A 75 -16.60 0.63 3.95
N ILE A 76 -16.37 1.13 5.16
CA ILE A 76 -15.30 0.70 6.06
C ILE A 76 -15.85 -0.38 7.00
N CYS A 77 -15.13 -1.49 7.14
CA CYS A 77 -15.38 -2.57 8.07
C CYS A 77 -14.23 -2.62 9.08
N ALA A 78 -14.53 -2.69 10.38
CA ALA A 78 -13.54 -2.64 11.45
C ALA A 78 -13.45 -3.95 12.23
N TYR A 79 -12.23 -4.43 12.44
CA TYR A 79 -11.91 -5.70 13.10
C TYR A 79 -10.83 -5.48 14.17
N PRO A 80 -11.21 -5.06 15.39
CA PRO A 80 -10.28 -4.80 16.48
C PRO A 80 -9.67 -6.09 17.04
N GLY A 81 -8.40 -6.06 17.46
CA GLY A 81 -7.66 -7.24 17.93
C GLY A 81 -6.42 -6.95 18.77
N THR A 82 -5.47 -7.91 18.78
CA THR A 82 -4.08 -7.76 19.28
C THR A 82 -3.04 -8.18 18.22
N ASN A 83 -1.86 -7.54 18.14
CA ASN A 83 -0.93 -7.62 17.00
C ASN A 83 0.09 -8.72 17.25
N THR A 84 0.01 -9.31 18.45
CA THR A 84 0.63 -10.57 18.83
C THR A 84 -0.02 -11.77 18.15
N HIS A 85 -1.34 -11.72 17.92
CA HIS A 85 -2.10 -12.84 17.34
C HIS A 85 -3.07 -12.31 16.29
N PRO A 86 -2.57 -11.76 15.17
CA PRO A 86 -3.44 -11.36 14.07
C PRO A 86 -4.18 -12.57 13.51
N GLY A 87 -5.42 -12.34 13.06
CA GLY A 87 -6.22 -13.35 12.38
C GLY A 87 -7.54 -13.68 13.06
N GLY A 88 -8.59 -13.81 12.25
CA GLY A 88 -9.90 -14.27 12.72
C GLY A 88 -10.68 -13.27 13.58
N GLU A 89 -10.20 -12.02 13.72
CA GLU A 89 -10.86 -10.96 14.46
C GLU A 89 -12.31 -10.81 13.99
N ARG A 90 -13.22 -10.59 14.92
CA ARG A 90 -14.65 -10.43 14.61
C ARG A 90 -14.93 -9.02 14.11
N LEU A 91 -15.87 -8.93 13.17
CA LEU A 91 -16.43 -7.65 12.75
C LEU A 91 -17.03 -6.93 13.97
N ALA A 92 -16.51 -5.75 14.29
CA ALA A 92 -17.07 -4.89 15.34
C ALA A 92 -18.14 -3.95 14.79
N GLY A 93 -18.04 -3.56 13.52
CA GLY A 93 -19.00 -2.67 12.89
C GLY A 93 -18.58 -2.23 11.50
N SER A 94 -19.46 -1.47 10.86
CA SER A 94 -19.21 -0.87 9.56
C SER A 94 -19.67 0.58 9.48
N ARG A 95 -19.06 1.35 8.59
CA ARG A 95 -19.40 2.74 8.32
C ARG A 95 -19.45 2.98 6.81
N ILE A 96 -20.58 3.48 6.32
CA ILE A 96 -20.70 3.92 4.93
C ILE A 96 -20.29 5.39 4.85
N LEU A 97 -19.44 5.72 3.88
CA LEU A 97 -19.04 7.08 3.56
C LEU A 97 -19.71 7.51 2.26
N THR A 98 -20.93 8.05 2.38
CA THR A 98 -21.68 8.58 1.23
C THR A 98 -21.09 9.92 0.81
N GLY A 99 -20.79 10.10 -0.47
CA GLY A 99 -20.22 11.34 -1.03
C GLY A 99 -18.70 11.52 -0.84
N GLN A 100 -18.06 10.76 0.06
CA GLN A 100 -16.61 10.83 0.30
C GLN A 100 -15.79 9.79 -0.47
N ALA A 101 -16.46 8.83 -1.13
CA ALA A 101 -15.78 7.73 -1.83
C ALA A 101 -14.77 8.22 -2.87
N ARG A 102 -15.14 9.24 -3.67
CA ARG A 102 -14.25 9.82 -4.68
C ARG A 102 -13.06 10.55 -4.07
N VAL A 103 -13.28 11.29 -2.99
CA VAL A 103 -12.22 12.01 -2.26
C VAL A 103 -11.22 11.01 -1.70
N MET A 104 -11.72 9.97 -1.02
CA MET A 104 -10.90 8.90 -0.48
C MET A 104 -10.14 8.15 -1.57
N ALA A 105 -10.80 7.76 -2.66
CA ALA A 105 -10.15 7.09 -3.78
C ALA A 105 -9.04 7.94 -4.41
N ARG A 106 -9.30 9.24 -4.63
CA ARG A 106 -8.30 10.18 -5.15
C ARG A 106 -7.08 10.28 -4.23
N ASP A 107 -7.29 10.41 -2.93
CA ASP A 107 -6.17 10.55 -1.98
C ASP A 107 -5.37 9.23 -1.91
N LEU A 108 -6.03 8.07 -1.95
CA LEU A 108 -5.36 6.77 -2.00
C LEU A 108 -4.64 6.54 -3.33
N ALA A 109 -5.13 7.10 -4.44
CA ALA A 109 -4.44 7.05 -5.72
C ALA A 109 -3.10 7.81 -5.68
N HIS A 110 -2.94 8.80 -4.80
CA HIS A 110 -1.65 9.47 -4.65
C HIS A 110 -0.63 8.69 -3.83
N LEU A 111 -1.01 7.58 -3.20
CA LEU A 111 -0.05 6.77 -2.47
C LEU A 111 0.90 6.08 -3.45
N PRO A 112 2.19 5.94 -3.09
CA PRO A 112 3.09 5.10 -3.85
C PRO A 112 2.65 3.64 -3.74
N VAL A 113 2.70 2.94 -4.88
CA VAL A 113 2.27 1.56 -5.00
C VAL A 113 3.44 0.74 -5.52
N ALA A 114 3.65 -0.45 -4.97
CA ALA A 114 4.62 -1.41 -5.48
C ALA A 114 3.95 -2.77 -5.64
N ALA A 115 4.40 -3.54 -6.64
CA ALA A 115 3.87 -4.89 -6.90
C ALA A 115 4.21 -5.92 -5.82
N ALA A 116 5.26 -5.68 -5.01
CA ALA A 116 5.66 -6.57 -3.92
C ALA A 116 6.30 -5.77 -2.76
N PRO A 117 5.50 -5.14 -1.89
CA PRO A 117 6.04 -4.44 -0.74
C PRO A 117 6.61 -5.46 0.27
N ARG A 118 7.94 -5.64 0.29
CA ARG A 118 8.62 -6.27 1.43
C ARG A 118 8.48 -5.40 2.70
N VAL A 119 7.45 -5.63 3.51
CA VAL A 119 7.32 -4.95 4.81
C VAL A 119 8.59 -5.23 5.64
N GLY A 120 9.32 -4.17 6.01
CA GLY A 120 10.45 -4.29 6.94
C GLY A 120 9.97 -4.87 8.28
N GLY A 121 10.83 -5.61 8.97
CA GLY A 121 10.43 -6.29 10.21
C GLY A 121 9.75 -5.35 11.22
N CYS A 122 8.48 -5.63 11.50
CA CYS A 122 7.68 -4.93 12.49
C CYS A 122 7.95 -5.55 13.87
N THR A 123 8.68 -4.85 14.75
CA THR A 123 9.15 -5.44 16.02
C THR A 123 8.32 -5.11 17.27
N LEU A 124 7.56 -4.01 17.30
CA LEU A 124 6.66 -3.69 18.41
C LEU A 124 5.43 -4.61 18.43
N MET A 125 5.27 -5.33 19.54
CA MET A 125 4.23 -6.35 19.77
C MET A 125 3.45 -6.08 21.06
N GLY A 126 2.26 -6.68 21.19
CA GLY A 126 1.40 -6.55 22.38
C GLY A 126 0.55 -5.29 22.45
N GLY A 127 0.49 -4.50 21.38
CA GLY A 127 -0.31 -3.27 21.31
C GLY A 127 -1.74 -3.51 20.80
N PRO A 128 -2.62 -2.49 20.88
CA PRO A 128 -3.92 -2.48 20.19
C PRO A 128 -3.79 -2.20 18.69
N MET A 129 -4.78 -2.66 17.92
CA MET A 129 -4.87 -2.54 16.47
C MET A 129 -6.29 -2.81 16.03
N THR A 130 -6.58 -2.31 14.85
CA THR A 130 -7.81 -2.61 14.14
C THR A 130 -7.47 -2.87 12.70
N ASN A 131 -7.74 -4.08 12.24
CA ASN A 131 -7.73 -4.40 10.82
C ASN A 131 -8.95 -3.74 10.16
N TYR A 132 -8.75 -3.23 8.95
CA TYR A 132 -9.78 -2.54 8.18
C TYR A 132 -9.90 -3.16 6.79
N LEU A 133 -11.15 -3.36 6.38
CA LEU A 133 -11.50 -3.54 4.97
C LEU A 133 -12.31 -2.35 4.50
N ILE A 134 -11.99 -1.82 3.31
CA ILE A 134 -12.71 -0.71 2.70
C ILE A 134 -13.23 -1.18 1.35
N ARG A 135 -14.55 -1.29 1.21
CA ARG A 135 -15.19 -1.61 -0.08
C ARG A 135 -15.41 -0.35 -0.87
N PHE A 136 -14.90 -0.28 -2.10
CA PHE A 136 -15.27 0.75 -3.05
C PHE A 136 -16.24 0.18 -4.09
N ALA A 137 -17.40 0.80 -4.25
CA ALA A 137 -18.41 0.43 -5.24
C ALA A 137 -18.43 1.42 -6.40
N TYR A 138 -18.54 0.92 -7.63
CA TYR A 138 -18.53 1.70 -8.87
C TYR A 138 -19.94 1.82 -9.48
N PRO A 139 -20.18 2.81 -10.35
CA PRO A 139 -21.49 3.01 -10.99
C PRO A 139 -21.97 1.81 -11.82
N ASP A 140 -21.03 1.04 -12.38
CA ASP A 140 -21.28 -0.12 -13.23
C ASP A 140 -21.58 -1.41 -12.44
N GLY A 141 -21.68 -1.31 -11.11
CA GLY A 141 -21.94 -2.44 -10.22
C GLY A 141 -20.68 -3.21 -9.78
N ARG A 142 -19.51 -2.93 -10.36
CA ARG A 142 -18.24 -3.50 -9.90
C ARG A 142 -17.86 -2.96 -8.53
N ALA A 143 -16.95 -3.67 -7.86
CA ALA A 143 -16.37 -3.24 -6.60
C ALA A 143 -14.97 -3.80 -6.41
N LEU A 144 -14.23 -3.21 -5.50
CA LEU A 144 -12.97 -3.75 -4.98
C LEU A 144 -12.90 -3.58 -3.47
N TRP A 145 -11.98 -4.29 -2.84
CA TRP A 145 -11.61 -4.12 -1.44
C TRP A 145 -10.21 -3.51 -1.33
N VAL A 146 -10.02 -2.67 -0.32
CA VAL A 146 -8.71 -2.27 0.17
C VAL A 146 -8.57 -2.74 1.61
N GLY A 147 -7.52 -3.48 1.92
CA GLY A 147 -7.14 -3.93 3.25
C GLY A 147 -6.04 -3.06 3.83
N SER A 148 -6.14 -2.74 5.13
CA SER A 148 -5.12 -1.99 5.88
C SER A 148 -5.34 -2.20 7.38
N ALA A 149 -4.58 -1.52 8.23
CA ALA A 149 -4.81 -1.48 9.68
C ALA A 149 -4.23 -0.22 10.33
N GLU A 150 -4.71 0.08 11.54
CA GLU A 150 -4.02 0.97 12.47
C GLU A 150 -3.44 0.14 13.61
N GLU A 151 -2.17 0.30 13.92
CA GLU A 151 -1.45 -0.46 14.94
C GLU A 151 -0.21 0.30 15.48
N VAL A 152 0.37 -0.19 16.57
CA VAL A 152 1.40 0.54 17.35
C VAL A 152 2.76 0.70 16.66
N ASN A 153 3.07 -0.13 15.66
CA ASN A 153 4.35 -0.14 14.94
C ASN A 153 4.36 0.85 13.75
N SER A 154 3.18 1.22 13.25
CA SER A 154 2.99 2.04 12.05
C SER A 154 3.68 1.48 10.81
N CYS A 155 3.60 0.17 10.60
CA CYS A 155 4.34 -0.55 9.55
C CYS A 155 3.45 -1.40 8.64
N VAL A 156 2.14 -1.16 8.67
CA VAL A 156 1.15 -1.97 7.95
C VAL A 156 1.11 -1.67 6.46
N GLU A 157 1.00 -2.72 5.66
CA GLU A 157 0.68 -2.62 4.24
C GLU A 157 -0.81 -2.33 4.01
N THR A 158 -1.05 -1.37 3.12
CA THR A 158 -2.36 -1.15 2.50
C THR A 158 -2.39 -1.79 1.12
N THR A 159 -3.34 -2.68 0.85
CA THR A 159 -3.37 -3.47 -0.39
C THR A 159 -4.78 -3.59 -0.96
N ASN A 160 -4.91 -3.74 -2.28
CA ASN A 160 -6.17 -4.18 -2.91
C ASN A 160 -6.12 -5.65 -3.37
N GLY A 161 -5.11 -6.41 -2.92
CA GLY A 161 -4.85 -7.80 -3.30
C GLY A 161 -4.15 -7.98 -4.64
N THR A 162 -4.04 -6.93 -5.45
CA THR A 162 -3.29 -6.90 -6.72
C THR A 162 -2.03 -6.05 -6.61
N SER A 163 -2.10 -4.95 -5.85
CA SER A 163 -1.00 -4.03 -5.59
C SER A 163 -1.04 -3.52 -4.15
N GLY A 164 0.11 -3.06 -3.64
CA GLY A 164 0.26 -2.67 -2.23
C GLY A 164 1.06 -1.38 -2.02
N SER A 165 0.81 -0.73 -0.89
CA SER A 165 1.48 0.49 -0.44
C SER A 165 1.93 0.36 1.00
N ARG A 166 3.12 0.89 1.32
CA ARG A 166 3.63 0.97 2.70
C ARG A 166 3.25 2.26 3.41
N SER A 167 2.47 3.12 2.76
CA SER A 167 2.02 4.36 3.36
C SER A 167 1.06 4.08 4.49
N TYR A 168 1.44 4.50 5.69
CA TYR A 168 0.66 4.22 6.89
C TYR A 168 -0.55 5.16 7.01
N ILE A 169 -1.71 4.66 6.62
CA ILE A 169 -2.98 5.41 6.60
C ILE A 169 -3.97 5.00 7.71
N GLY A 170 -3.58 4.07 8.59
CA GLY A 170 -4.43 3.57 9.69
C GLY A 170 -5.18 4.66 10.46
N PRO A 171 -4.48 5.69 10.98
CA PRO A 171 -5.13 6.80 11.70
C PRO A 171 -6.19 7.54 10.88
N SER A 172 -5.98 7.68 9.56
CA SER A 172 -6.95 8.30 8.65
C SER A 172 -8.20 7.43 8.49
N ILE A 173 -8.03 6.11 8.38
CA ILE A 173 -9.15 5.16 8.28
C ILE A 173 -9.94 5.14 9.58
N THR A 174 -9.28 5.10 10.73
CA THR A 174 -9.94 5.15 12.05
C THR A 174 -10.72 6.43 12.25
N ALA A 175 -10.14 7.57 11.90
CA ALA A 175 -10.85 8.86 11.95
C ALA A 175 -12.09 8.84 11.05
N ALA A 176 -11.97 8.32 9.82
CA ALA A 176 -13.10 8.22 8.89
C ALA A 176 -14.18 7.23 9.37
N TYR A 177 -13.79 6.10 9.96
CA TYR A 177 -14.72 5.14 10.56
C TYR A 177 -15.52 5.77 11.71
N ARG A 178 -14.85 6.52 12.59
CA ARG A 178 -15.45 7.18 13.75
C ARG A 178 -16.35 8.34 13.37
N THR A 179 -15.89 9.20 12.45
CA THR A 179 -16.55 10.47 12.12
C THR A 179 -17.47 10.40 10.90
N GLY A 180 -17.36 9.36 10.08
CA GLY A 180 -18.06 9.27 8.80
C GLY A 180 -17.53 10.20 7.71
N THR A 181 -16.38 10.86 7.94
CA THR A 181 -15.77 11.79 6.97
C THR A 181 -14.33 11.38 6.67
N TRP A 182 -13.98 11.27 5.39
CA TRP A 182 -12.60 11.03 4.99
C TRP A 182 -11.80 12.32 5.02
N LYS A 183 -10.71 12.31 5.78
CA LYS A 183 -9.66 13.32 5.74
C LYS A 183 -8.33 12.65 6.06
N PRO A 184 -7.33 12.72 5.18
CA PRO A 184 -6.00 12.23 5.52
C PRO A 184 -5.47 12.95 6.77
N VAL A 185 -4.94 12.17 7.71
CA VAL A 185 -4.25 12.69 8.88
C VAL A 185 -2.84 13.08 8.45
N HIS A 186 -2.47 14.32 8.73
CA HIS A 186 -1.15 14.86 8.47
C HIS A 186 -0.50 15.27 9.79
N PRO A 187 0.84 15.24 9.89
CA PRO A 187 1.51 15.83 11.04
C PRO A 187 1.24 17.34 11.09
N ASP A 188 1.09 17.87 12.31
CA ASP A 188 0.89 19.31 12.54
C ASP A 188 2.08 20.15 12.03
N ASP A 189 3.29 19.59 12.16
CA ASP A 189 4.49 20.12 11.52
C ASP A 189 4.94 19.16 10.42
N PRO A 190 4.94 19.58 9.14
CA PRO A 190 5.39 18.73 8.02
C PRO A 190 6.85 18.30 8.15
N CYS A 191 7.68 19.04 8.90
CA CYS A 191 9.06 18.64 9.18
C CYS A 191 9.17 17.54 10.25
N GLN A 192 8.07 17.21 10.93
CA GLN A 192 7.97 16.11 11.89
C GLN A 192 7.10 14.98 11.34
N GLY A 193 7.22 13.78 11.93
CA GLY A 193 6.39 12.61 11.58
C GLY A 193 6.68 12.02 10.20
N ARG A 194 5.91 11.01 9.78
CA ARG A 194 6.02 10.40 8.44
C ARG A 194 5.02 11.07 7.50
N THR A 195 5.41 11.28 6.24
CA THR A 195 4.42 11.61 5.19
C THR A 195 3.78 10.32 4.68
N LEU A 196 2.65 10.45 3.98
CA LEU A 196 2.03 9.34 3.25
C LEU A 196 2.78 9.02 1.95
N GLY A 197 3.84 9.75 1.61
CA GLY A 197 4.52 9.65 0.32
C GLY A 197 3.67 10.11 -0.87
N ARG A 198 4.19 9.87 -2.07
CA ARG A 198 3.62 10.25 -3.36
C ARG A 198 3.84 9.14 -4.39
N ARG A 199 2.84 8.89 -5.25
CA ARG A 199 2.95 8.07 -6.46
C ARG A 199 4.15 8.48 -7.31
N GLY A 200 4.93 7.49 -7.78
CA GLY A 200 6.14 7.69 -8.56
C GLY A 200 7.41 7.74 -7.70
N GLN A 201 7.30 7.75 -6.35
CA GLN A 201 8.47 7.63 -5.48
C GLN A 201 9.11 6.23 -5.51
N ASP A 202 8.40 5.24 -6.03
CA ASP A 202 8.90 3.90 -6.33
C ASP A 202 9.75 3.85 -7.61
N GLU A 203 9.62 4.85 -8.49
CA GLU A 203 10.34 4.94 -9.76
C GLU A 203 11.46 5.98 -9.75
N ARG A 204 11.29 7.08 -9.00
CA ARG A 204 12.24 8.19 -8.89
C ARG A 204 12.37 8.68 -7.45
N MET A 205 13.55 9.21 -7.10
CA MET A 205 13.75 9.83 -5.78
C MET A 205 12.74 10.94 -5.52
N VAL A 206 12.56 11.82 -6.50
CA VAL A 206 11.57 12.90 -6.51
C VAL A 206 10.74 12.81 -7.79
N PRO A 207 9.41 12.59 -7.70
CA PRO A 207 8.53 12.59 -8.87
C PRO A 207 8.55 13.93 -9.63
N ASP A 208 8.23 13.88 -10.92
CA ASP A 208 8.21 15.07 -11.78
C ASP A 208 7.11 16.07 -11.36
N GLY A 209 7.32 17.36 -11.65
CA GLY A 209 6.34 18.41 -11.42
C GLY A 209 6.36 19.05 -10.02
N ALA A 210 7.45 18.89 -9.27
CA ALA A 210 7.64 19.61 -8.01
C ALA A 210 7.71 21.13 -8.26
N VAL A 211 6.93 21.89 -7.50
CA VAL A 211 6.80 23.37 -7.60
C VAL A 211 7.35 24.11 -6.39
N SER A 212 7.64 23.39 -5.31
CA SER A 212 8.30 23.93 -4.12
C SER A 212 9.07 22.84 -3.39
N VAL A 213 9.99 23.27 -2.53
CA VAL A 213 10.68 22.36 -1.60
C VAL A 213 10.87 23.04 -0.25
N VAL A 214 10.49 22.34 0.82
CA VAL A 214 10.81 22.73 2.18
C VAL A 214 12.01 21.90 2.64
N VAL A 215 13.08 22.57 3.04
CA VAL A 215 14.26 21.96 3.63
C VAL A 215 14.15 22.07 5.14
N CYS A 216 13.92 20.94 5.79
CA CYS A 216 13.87 20.81 7.24
C CYS A 216 15.24 20.39 7.77
N GLY A 217 15.76 21.10 8.76
CA GLY A 217 16.90 20.67 9.56
C GLY A 217 16.47 19.77 10.71
N ARG A 218 17.45 19.26 11.47
CA ARG A 218 17.19 18.53 12.71
C ARG A 218 16.70 19.48 13.80
N ALA A 219 15.67 19.08 14.55
CA ALA A 219 15.25 19.81 15.75
C ALA A 219 16.30 19.72 16.86
N ALA A 220 16.46 20.78 17.64
CA ALA A 220 17.38 20.83 18.79
C ALA A 220 16.98 19.87 19.92
N SER A 221 15.69 19.53 20.03
CA SER A 221 15.14 18.56 20.99
C SER A 221 13.87 17.91 20.44
N HIS A 222 13.37 16.86 21.10
CA HIS A 222 12.13 16.18 20.71
C HIS A 222 10.86 17.05 20.81
N THR A 223 10.90 18.11 21.61
CA THR A 223 9.78 19.05 21.80
C THR A 223 9.92 20.31 20.95
N ALA A 224 11.11 20.57 20.41
CA ALA A 224 11.37 21.71 19.54
C ALA A 224 10.85 21.45 18.12
N LYS A 225 10.33 22.51 17.49
CA LYS A 225 10.02 22.47 16.06
C LYS A 225 11.32 22.45 15.26
N PRO A 226 11.46 21.58 14.25
CA PRO A 226 12.63 21.58 13.39
C PRO A 226 12.73 22.91 12.64
N PRO A 227 13.93 23.51 12.53
CA PRO A 227 14.12 24.68 11.69
C PRO A 227 13.82 24.31 10.25
N ARG A 228 13.21 25.22 9.48
CA ARG A 228 12.84 24.97 8.09
C ARG A 228 12.99 26.19 7.20
N ARG A 229 13.26 25.95 5.91
CA ARG A 229 13.30 26.99 4.88
C ARG A 229 12.62 26.49 3.62
N GLU A 230 11.77 27.33 3.04
CA GLU A 230 11.02 27.02 1.83
C GLU A 230 11.65 27.70 0.61
N TYR A 231 11.59 27.00 -0.51
CA TYR A 231 12.07 27.46 -1.80
C TYR A 231 11.04 27.16 -2.89
N GLY A 232 10.98 28.06 -3.88
CA GLY A 232 10.10 27.92 -5.04
C GLY A 232 10.62 26.96 -6.10
N GLU A 233 9.87 26.91 -7.19
CA GLU A 233 10.01 25.95 -8.29
C GLU A 233 11.43 25.80 -8.88
N PRO A 234 12.22 26.87 -9.12
CA PRO A 234 13.56 26.69 -9.69
C PRO A 234 14.47 25.84 -8.80
N THR A 235 14.45 26.08 -7.48
CA THR A 235 15.24 25.30 -6.52
C THR A 235 14.70 23.89 -6.36
N ALA A 236 13.38 23.72 -6.35
CA ALA A 236 12.74 22.41 -6.26
C ALA A 236 13.12 21.53 -7.46
N ARG A 237 13.04 22.08 -8.68
CA ARG A 237 13.41 21.38 -9.92
C ARG A 237 14.89 21.03 -9.96
N ASP A 238 15.76 21.96 -9.58
CA ASP A 238 17.22 21.77 -9.51
C ASP A 238 17.59 20.63 -8.55
N LEU A 239 17.07 20.67 -7.31
CA LEU A 239 17.29 19.60 -6.33
C LEU A 239 16.71 18.25 -6.77
N ALA A 240 15.50 18.24 -7.33
CA ALA A 240 14.88 17.02 -7.84
C ALA A 240 15.74 16.37 -8.93
N ALA A 241 16.27 17.16 -9.87
CA ALA A 241 17.16 16.68 -10.93
C ALA A 241 18.46 16.08 -10.36
N MET A 242 19.08 16.75 -9.39
CA MET A 242 20.28 16.24 -8.73
C MET A 242 20.02 14.91 -8.00
N LEU A 243 18.92 14.81 -7.26
CA LEU A 243 18.55 13.59 -6.53
C LEU A 243 18.21 12.43 -7.48
N ASN A 244 17.54 12.72 -8.60
CA ASN A 244 17.17 11.73 -9.61
C ASN A 244 18.32 11.30 -10.53
N SER A 245 19.45 12.02 -10.53
CA SER A 245 20.64 11.64 -11.29
C SER A 245 21.48 10.53 -10.63
N ALA A 246 21.24 10.27 -9.34
CA ALA A 246 21.93 9.21 -8.62
C ALA A 246 21.30 7.86 -8.92
N ASP A 247 22.13 6.81 -9.02
CA ASP A 247 21.64 5.44 -9.19
C ASP A 247 20.88 5.00 -7.93
N SER A 248 19.57 4.87 -8.07
CA SER A 248 18.70 4.46 -6.97
C SER A 248 18.44 2.94 -6.99
N ARG A 249 18.25 2.39 -5.81
CA ARG A 249 17.85 0.98 -5.58
C ARG A 249 16.69 0.92 -4.58
N PRO A 250 15.94 -0.19 -4.51
CA PRO A 250 14.93 -0.36 -3.47
C PRO A 250 15.48 -0.09 -2.07
N SER A 251 14.73 0.69 -1.28
CA SER A 251 15.12 1.09 0.07
C SER A 251 15.08 -0.11 1.02
N GLU A 252 16.19 -0.31 1.74
CA GLU A 252 16.27 -1.25 2.86
C GLU A 252 15.93 -0.58 4.19
N HIS A 253 15.57 0.72 4.17
CA HIS A 253 15.29 1.55 5.35
C HIS A 253 16.44 1.62 6.36
N ARG A 254 17.64 1.26 5.89
CA ARG A 254 18.87 1.18 6.68
C ARG A 254 19.98 1.87 5.91
N CYS A 255 20.95 2.35 6.66
CA CYS A 255 22.19 2.84 6.10
C CYS A 255 23.32 2.55 7.09
N ARG A 256 24.54 2.40 6.57
CA ARG A 256 25.73 2.20 7.40
C ARG A 256 26.32 3.57 7.71
N GLY A 257 26.41 3.91 8.99
CA GLY A 257 27.12 5.12 9.42
C GLY A 257 28.60 5.02 9.08
N GLY A 258 29.13 6.02 8.38
CA GLY A 258 30.56 6.24 8.25
C GLY A 258 31.05 6.89 9.53
N GLY A 259 31.94 6.24 10.29
CA GLY A 259 32.49 6.84 11.51
C GLY A 259 33.05 8.25 11.23
N GLY A 260 32.57 9.26 11.97
CA GLY A 260 32.89 10.68 11.73
C GLY A 260 31.75 11.60 12.23
N GLY A 261 32.07 12.84 12.59
CA GLY A 261 31.22 13.70 13.46
C GLY A 261 30.16 14.60 12.81
N ASP A 262 29.87 14.48 11.51
CA ASP A 262 28.79 15.24 10.84
C ASP A 262 27.46 14.45 10.74
N ASP A 263 26.80 14.29 11.89
CA ASP A 263 25.53 13.53 12.01
C ASP A 263 24.30 14.33 11.54
N ARG A 264 24.49 15.30 10.63
CA ARG A 264 23.38 16.11 10.12
C ARG A 264 22.43 15.25 9.29
N GLU A 265 21.16 15.43 9.59
CA GLU A 265 20.04 14.85 8.88
C GLU A 265 19.16 16.00 8.37
N PHE A 266 18.76 15.91 7.12
CA PHE A 266 17.82 16.83 6.52
C PHE A 266 16.64 16.06 5.96
N ARG A 267 15.48 16.72 5.97
CA ARG A 267 14.29 16.23 5.29
C ARG A 267 13.87 17.24 4.23
N LEU A 268 13.73 16.77 3.00
CA LEU A 268 13.33 17.56 1.86
C LEU A 268 11.90 17.19 1.51
N LEU A 269 10.99 18.17 1.61
CA LEU A 269 9.57 17.97 1.33
C LEU A 269 9.21 18.71 0.05
N PHE A 270 9.06 17.97 -1.04
CA PHE A 270 8.71 18.52 -2.35
C PHE A 270 7.20 18.68 -2.47
N GLY A 271 6.77 19.92 -2.76
CA GLY A 271 5.39 20.31 -2.97
C GLY A 271 4.98 20.23 -4.44
N TYR A 272 3.69 19.97 -4.65
CA TYR A 272 3.06 19.82 -5.97
C TYR A 272 1.76 20.62 -6.02
N PRO A 273 1.26 20.99 -7.20
CA PRO A 273 -0.02 21.72 -7.33
C PRO A 273 -1.21 20.97 -6.71
N THR A 274 -1.17 19.63 -6.74
CA THR A 274 -2.21 18.76 -6.18
C THR A 274 -1.60 17.53 -5.52
N GLY A 275 -2.25 17.02 -4.46
CA GLY A 275 -1.87 15.80 -3.76
C GLY A 275 -0.86 16.02 -2.62
N PRO A 276 -0.36 14.94 -1.98
CA PRO A 276 0.55 15.02 -0.83
C PRO A 276 1.95 15.57 -1.18
N LEU A 277 2.82 15.73 -0.19
CA LEU A 277 4.24 16.04 -0.42
C LEU A 277 5.00 14.75 -0.79
N ALA A 278 6.08 14.88 -1.57
CA ALA A 278 7.10 13.83 -1.66
C ALA A 278 8.20 14.11 -0.63
N ASP A 279 8.60 13.08 0.09
CA ASP A 279 9.52 13.15 1.22
C ASP A 279 10.82 12.44 0.89
N VAL A 280 11.95 13.14 1.04
CA VAL A 280 13.29 12.60 0.85
C VAL A 280 14.14 12.95 2.07
N ARG A 281 14.65 11.92 2.73
CA ARG A 281 15.60 12.03 3.84
C ARG A 281 17.03 12.02 3.30
N ILE A 282 17.84 12.92 3.83
CA ILE A 282 19.27 13.03 3.56
C ILE A 282 20.01 12.81 4.88
N SER A 283 20.90 11.83 4.91
CA SER A 283 21.78 11.53 6.04
C SER A 283 23.22 11.70 5.60
N VAL A 284 23.89 12.75 6.09
CA VAL A 284 25.18 13.22 5.56
C VAL A 284 26.31 12.19 5.74
N ASN A 285 26.29 11.44 6.85
CA ASN A 285 27.30 10.44 7.17
C ASN A 285 26.81 8.99 7.01
N CYS A 286 25.83 8.76 6.14
CA CYS A 286 25.31 7.42 5.90
C CYS A 286 25.50 6.96 4.45
N THR A 287 25.65 5.65 4.28
CA THR A 287 25.68 5.00 2.96
C THR A 287 24.70 3.82 2.95
N PRO A 288 23.65 3.84 2.10
CA PRO A 288 23.21 4.96 1.26
C PRO A 288 22.76 6.17 2.09
N GLY A 289 22.97 7.38 1.57
CA GLY A 289 22.73 8.64 2.31
C GLY A 289 21.46 9.38 1.90
N VAL A 290 20.76 8.92 0.87
CA VAL A 290 19.49 9.44 0.37
C VAL A 290 18.43 8.35 0.46
N ASP A 291 17.26 8.66 1.00
CA ASP A 291 16.15 7.70 1.17
C ASP A 291 14.80 8.40 1.03
N ASN A 292 13.96 7.96 0.10
CA ASN A 292 12.59 8.50 -0.05
C ASN A 292 11.51 7.58 0.56
N GLY A 293 11.92 6.54 1.28
CA GLY A 293 11.06 5.50 1.87
C GLY A 293 10.82 4.29 0.96
N LEU A 294 11.13 4.39 -0.35
CA LEU A 294 10.95 3.30 -1.32
C LEU A 294 12.22 3.03 -2.11
N LEU A 295 13.00 4.07 -2.35
CA LEU A 295 14.28 4.08 -3.01
C LEU A 295 15.35 4.67 -2.10
N GLN A 296 16.57 4.15 -2.23
CA GLN A 296 17.79 4.64 -1.59
C GLN A 296 18.89 4.85 -2.62
N ALA A 297 19.72 5.86 -2.41
CA ALA A 297 20.89 6.14 -3.25
C ALA A 297 22.04 6.71 -2.40
N ASP A 298 23.25 6.62 -2.94
CA ASP A 298 24.41 7.23 -2.30
C ASP A 298 24.33 8.76 -2.38
N LEU A 299 24.77 9.44 -1.32
CA LEU A 299 24.77 10.88 -1.26
C LEU A 299 26.06 11.43 -1.90
N GLY A 300 25.95 11.93 -3.13
CA GLY A 300 27.05 12.61 -3.81
C GLY A 300 27.35 14.00 -3.20
N ASP A 301 28.62 14.41 -3.25
CA ASP A 301 29.08 15.70 -2.73
C ASP A 301 28.31 16.91 -3.29
N PRO A 302 27.97 17.00 -4.59
CA PRO A 302 27.19 18.12 -5.11
C PRO A 302 25.82 18.28 -4.43
N VAL A 303 25.14 17.14 -4.15
CA VAL A 303 23.84 17.13 -3.46
C VAL A 303 24.03 17.52 -2.00
N ARG A 304 25.02 16.93 -1.32
CA ARG A 304 25.37 17.26 0.08
C ARG A 304 25.57 18.76 0.24
N ASP A 305 26.46 19.35 -0.57
CA ASP A 305 26.80 20.76 -0.51
C ASP A 305 25.62 21.66 -0.82
N ARG A 306 24.80 21.27 -1.81
CA ARG A 306 23.59 22.02 -2.17
C ARG A 306 22.59 22.03 -1.03
N VAL A 307 22.30 20.89 -0.43
CA VAL A 307 21.37 20.77 0.71
C VAL A 307 21.89 21.56 1.91
N VAL A 308 23.18 21.45 2.24
CA VAL A 308 23.79 22.19 3.36
C VAL A 308 23.67 23.71 3.17
N ARG A 309 23.87 24.23 1.95
CA ARG A 309 23.68 25.66 1.66
C ARG A 309 22.23 26.10 1.76
N LEU A 310 21.29 25.22 1.40
CA LEU A 310 19.85 25.50 1.45
C LEU A 310 19.25 25.24 2.82
N ALA A 311 19.94 24.54 3.70
CA ALA A 311 19.47 24.26 5.04
C ALA A 311 19.24 25.57 5.81
N PRO A 312 18.22 25.61 6.67
CA PRO A 312 18.09 26.71 7.63
C PRO A 312 19.31 26.71 8.57
N PRO A 313 19.75 27.88 9.04
CA PRO A 313 20.85 27.96 9.99
C PRO A 313 20.52 27.15 11.26
N GLN A 314 21.45 26.30 11.68
CA GLN A 314 21.39 25.59 12.96
C GLN A 314 21.90 26.53 14.05
N ASN A 315 21.16 27.61 14.33
CA ASN A 315 21.57 28.51 15.40
C ASN A 315 21.07 27.98 16.75
N GLY A 316 22.03 27.51 17.54
CA GLY A 316 22.15 27.67 19.00
C GLY A 316 21.10 26.99 19.87
#